data_AF-A0A821SSN9-F1
#
_entry.id   AF-A0A821SSN9-F1
#
_cell.length_a   1.000
_cell.length_b   1.000
_cell.length_c   1.000
_cell.angle_alpha   90.00
_cell.angle_beta   90.00
_cell.angle_gamma   90.00
#
_symmetry.space_group_name_H-M   'P 1'
#
loop_
_entity.id
_entity.type
_entity.pdbx_description
1 polymer ?
#
loop_
_entity_poly.entity_id
_entity_poly.type
_entity_poly.pdbx_seq_one_letter_code
_entity_poly.pdbx_strand_id
1 'polypeptide(L)'
;MSGSNITFEDFVTCDDDVATAGTLTEGEILESVNNCIESDKDDDFNDEPQTSSTSVSTNEAKKALTTVRSFIEQCSNIKDNVFSSLFVIENQIDLEIVNFLKQKKITDFFK
;
A
#
# COMPACT_ATOMS: atom_id res chain seq x y z
N MET A 1 14.29 -27.87 41.09
CA MET A 1 13.77 -26.81 40.22
C MET A 1 13.91 -25.51 40.98
N SER A 2 14.98 -24.75 40.75
CA SER A 2 15.19 -23.46 41.41
C SER A 2 14.31 -22.43 40.71
N GLY A 3 13.31 -21.91 41.43
CA GLY A 3 12.55 -20.75 40.98
C GLY A 3 13.41 -19.51 41.13
N SER A 4 13.74 -18.86 40.02
CA SER A 4 14.39 -17.56 40.03
C SER A 4 13.48 -16.56 40.74
N ASN A 5 13.96 -15.94 41.81
CA ASN A 5 13.24 -14.87 42.52
C ASN A 5 13.30 -13.62 41.63
N ILE A 6 12.23 -13.36 40.89
CA ILE A 6 12.10 -12.13 40.09
C ILE A 6 11.91 -10.98 41.07
N THR A 7 12.81 -10.00 41.02
CA THR A 7 12.81 -8.82 41.85
C THR A 7 12.12 -7.66 41.13
N PHE A 8 11.72 -6.62 41.87
CA PHE A 8 11.14 -5.42 41.28
C PHE A 8 12.11 -4.74 40.30
N GLU A 9 13.41 -4.78 40.60
CA GLU A 9 14.44 -4.18 39.77
C GLU A 9 14.48 -4.82 38.37
N ASP A 10 14.26 -6.13 38.27
CA ASP A 10 14.23 -6.87 37.00
C ASP A 10 13.11 -6.39 36.06
N PHE A 11 12.06 -5.75 36.59
CA PHE A 11 11.01 -5.12 35.77
C PHE A 11 11.35 -3.69 35.37
N VAL A 12 12.15 -2.99 36.16
CA VAL A 12 12.53 -1.60 35.90
C VAL A 12 13.63 -1.52 34.85
N THR A 13 14.60 -2.43 34.91
CA THR A 13 15.79 -2.42 34.05
C THR A 13 15.67 -3.39 32.86
N CYS A 14 14.45 -3.89 32.60
CA CYS A 14 14.24 -4.93 31.59
C CYS A 14 14.60 -4.51 30.17
N ASP A 15 14.64 -3.21 29.89
CA ASP A 15 14.95 -2.62 28.59
C ASP A 15 16.25 -1.79 28.59
N ASP A 16 17.03 -1.79 29.67
CA ASP A 16 18.28 -1.03 29.77
C ASP A 16 19.30 -1.40 28.68
N ASP A 17 19.33 -2.67 28.28
CA ASP A 17 20.22 -3.19 27.22
C ASP A 17 19.53 -3.29 25.84
N VAL A 18 18.32 -2.73 25.70
CA VAL A 18 17.62 -2.73 24.40
C VAL A 18 18.24 -1.66 23.51
N ALA A 19 18.85 -2.11 22.41
CA ALA A 19 19.33 -1.22 21.38
C ALA A 19 18.18 -0.37 20.83
N THR A 20 18.27 0.95 21.02
CA THR A 20 17.35 1.91 20.41
C THR A 20 17.89 2.32 19.05
N ALA A 21 16.99 2.61 18.11
CA ALA A 21 17.39 3.22 16.86
C ALA A 21 17.92 4.64 17.15
N GLY A 22 19.16 4.92 16.73
CA GLY A 22 19.71 6.27 16.78
C GLY A 22 18.94 7.22 15.85
N THR A 23 18.91 8.50 16.18
CA THR A 23 18.42 9.53 15.27
C THR A 23 19.49 9.84 14.24
N LEU A 24 19.11 9.96 12.96
CA LEU A 24 20.01 10.45 11.92
C LEU A 24 20.44 11.89 12.23
N THR A 25 21.71 12.17 12.00
CA THR A 25 22.25 13.53 12.04
C THR A 25 21.82 14.30 10.78
N GLU A 26 21.80 15.63 10.86
CA GLU A 26 21.45 16.49 9.72
C GLU A 26 22.33 16.21 8.49
N GLY A 27 23.61 15.87 8.69
CA GLY A 27 24.52 15.50 7.61
C GLY A 27 24.11 14.22 6.89
N GLU A 28 23.73 13.17 7.64
CA GLU A 28 23.27 11.90 7.07
C GLU A 28 21.94 12.06 6.32
N ILE A 29 21.06 12.94 6.80
CA ILE A 29 19.80 13.28 6.12
C ILE A 29 20.09 13.95 4.77
N LEU A 30 20.98 14.94 4.75
CA LEU A 30 21.34 15.67 3.52
C LEU A 30 22.05 14.77 2.51
N GLU A 31 22.93 13.87 2.97
CA GLU A 31 23.61 12.90 2.11
C GLU A 31 22.61 11.93 1.47
N SER A 32 21.62 11.45 2.22
CA SER A 32 20.55 10.61 1.66
C SER A 32 19.74 11.32 0.57
N VAL A 33 19.47 12.61 0.72
CA VAL A 33 18.75 13.40 -0.30
C VAL A 33 19.62 13.65 -1.52
N ASN A 34 20.91 13.94 -1.33
CA ASN A 34 21.82 14.22 -2.43
C ASN A 34 22.10 12.98 -3.30
N ASN A 35 22.25 11.80 -2.69
CA ASN A 35 22.45 10.55 -3.42
C ASN A 35 21.22 10.14 -4.27
N CYS A 36 20.00 10.51 -3.86
CA CYS A 36 18.82 10.34 -4.70
C CYS A 36 18.86 11.20 -5.98
N ILE A 37 19.41 12.42 -5.89
CA ILE A 37 19.44 13.36 -7.02
C ILE A 37 20.50 12.98 -8.07
N GLU A 38 21.60 12.36 -7.66
CA GLU A 38 22.67 11.94 -8.59
C GLU A 38 22.30 10.69 -9.41
N SER A 39 21.27 9.95 -9.00
CA SER A 39 20.80 8.73 -9.69
C SER A 39 19.87 9.01 -10.88
N ASP A 40 19.43 10.27 -11.07
CA ASP A 40 18.46 10.69 -12.10
C ASP A 40 19.12 11.33 -13.34
N LYS A 41 20.41 11.12 -13.57
CA LYS A 41 21.16 11.72 -14.71
C LYS A 41 21.55 10.73 -15.81
N ASP A 42 20.65 9.84 -16.19
CA ASP A 42 20.73 9.19 -17.51
C ASP A 42 19.31 9.10 -18.11
N ASP A 43 18.96 10.16 -18.85
CA ASP A 43 17.81 10.25 -19.74
C ASP A 43 17.95 9.23 -20.88
N ASP A 44 17.12 8.18 -20.90
CA ASP A 44 16.62 7.61 -22.15
C ASP A 44 15.13 7.92 -22.27
N PHE A 45 14.83 8.70 -23.31
CA PHE A 45 13.52 9.24 -23.65
C PHE A 45 12.53 8.10 -23.94
N ASN A 46 11.73 7.73 -22.94
CA ASN A 46 10.39 7.18 -23.16
C ASN A 46 9.44 7.78 -22.14
N ASP A 47 8.95 8.96 -22.50
CA ASP A 47 7.97 9.77 -21.80
C ASP A 47 6.57 9.11 -21.91
N GLU A 48 6.44 7.85 -21.47
CA GLU A 48 5.16 7.41 -20.89
C GLU A 48 5.15 7.95 -19.48
N PRO A 49 4.07 8.61 -19.00
CA PRO A 49 3.94 8.85 -17.58
C PRO A 49 3.94 7.47 -16.93
N GLN A 50 5.08 7.07 -16.36
CA GLN A 50 5.12 6.13 -15.27
C GLN A 50 4.40 6.82 -14.11
N THR A 51 3.06 6.89 -14.22
CA THR A 51 2.24 6.80 -13.04
C THR A 51 2.75 5.53 -12.39
N SER A 52 3.46 5.65 -11.28
CA SER A 52 3.63 4.58 -10.32
C SER A 52 2.21 4.16 -9.96
N SER A 53 1.63 3.29 -10.78
CA SER A 53 0.29 2.82 -10.60
C SER A 53 0.39 1.95 -9.37
N THR A 54 0.15 2.55 -8.20
CA THR A 54 -0.01 1.81 -6.98
C THR A 54 -1.14 0.83 -7.25
N SER A 55 -0.76 -0.42 -7.51
CA SER A 55 -1.71 -1.47 -7.84
C SER A 55 -2.48 -1.75 -6.57
N VAL A 56 -3.72 -1.29 -6.51
CA VAL A 56 -4.64 -1.58 -5.41
C VAL A 56 -5.18 -3.00 -5.56
N SER A 57 -5.32 -3.70 -4.45
CA SER A 57 -5.98 -5.01 -4.44
C SER A 57 -7.47 -4.87 -4.78
N THR A 58 -8.07 -5.94 -5.32
CA THR A 58 -9.52 -5.97 -5.57
C THR A 58 -10.34 -5.75 -4.29
N ASN A 59 -9.84 -6.18 -3.14
CA ASN A 59 -10.45 -5.92 -1.83
C ASN A 59 -10.44 -4.43 -1.45
N GLU A 60 -9.32 -3.73 -1.68
CA GLU A 60 -9.22 -2.29 -1.44
C GLU A 60 -10.13 -1.52 -2.39
N ALA A 61 -10.17 -1.91 -3.67
CA ALA A 61 -11.06 -1.32 -4.66
C ALA A 61 -12.53 -1.47 -4.25
N LYS A 62 -12.95 -2.65 -3.77
CA LYS A 62 -14.32 -2.87 -3.24
C LYS A 62 -14.63 -1.98 -2.04
N LYS A 63 -13.71 -1.89 -1.06
CA LYS A 63 -13.90 -1.04 0.12
C LYS A 63 -14.04 0.43 -0.27
N ALA A 64 -13.17 0.91 -1.17
CA ALA A 64 -13.24 2.29 -1.67
C ALA A 64 -14.57 2.55 -2.39
N LEU A 65 -15.02 1.62 -3.24
CA LEU A 65 -16.29 1.75 -3.94
C LEU A 65 -17.49 1.78 -2.98
N THR A 66 -17.49 0.97 -1.92
CA THR A 66 -18.53 1.00 -0.87
C THR A 66 -18.57 2.35 -0.15
N THR A 67 -17.41 2.95 0.14
CA THR A 67 -17.33 4.29 0.73
C THR A 67 -17.92 5.34 -0.20
N VAL A 68 -17.56 5.29 -1.49
CA VAL A 68 -18.09 6.23 -2.51
C VAL A 68 -19.61 6.07 -2.67
N ARG A 69 -20.11 4.83 -2.74
CA ARG A 69 -21.56 4.55 -2.78
C ARG A 69 -22.28 5.13 -1.56
N SER A 70 -21.78 4.85 -0.36
CA SER A 70 -22.36 5.38 0.90
C SER A 70 -22.42 6.91 0.92
N PHE A 71 -21.39 7.59 0.42
CA PHE A 71 -21.37 9.05 0.33
C PHE A 71 -22.41 9.58 -0.67
N ILE A 72 -22.50 8.96 -1.85
CA ILE A 72 -23.44 9.37 -2.90
C ILE A 72 -24.89 9.16 -2.45
N GLU A 73 -25.18 8.08 -1.74
CA GLU A 73 -26.51 7.80 -1.17
C GLU A 73 -26.97 8.86 -0.15
N GLN A 74 -26.03 9.55 0.51
CA GLN A 74 -26.33 10.64 1.45
C GLN A 74 -26.51 11.99 0.76
N CYS A 75 -26.14 12.12 -0.51
CA CYS A 75 -26.27 13.35 -1.27
C CYS A 75 -27.72 13.53 -1.79
N SER A 76 -28.23 14.75 -1.71
CA SER A 76 -29.50 15.10 -2.36
C SER A 76 -29.28 15.46 -3.84
N ASN A 77 -30.26 15.18 -4.70
CA ASN A 77 -30.25 15.54 -6.13
C ASN A 77 -29.16 14.85 -6.98
N ILE A 78 -28.86 13.58 -6.69
CA ILE A 78 -28.01 12.74 -7.54
C ILE A 78 -28.82 12.25 -8.75
N LYS A 79 -28.18 12.26 -9.92
CA LYS A 79 -28.74 11.71 -11.17
C LYS A 79 -28.59 10.18 -11.20
N ASP A 80 -29.59 9.47 -11.72
CA ASP A 80 -29.60 8.01 -11.82
C ASP A 80 -28.40 7.41 -12.59
N ASN A 81 -27.83 8.19 -13.52
CA ASN A 81 -26.65 7.76 -14.28
C ASN A 81 -25.42 7.54 -13.38
N VAL A 82 -25.34 8.20 -12.22
CA VAL A 82 -24.24 8.03 -11.26
C VAL A 82 -24.25 6.63 -10.68
N PHE A 83 -25.41 6.12 -10.27
CA PHE A 83 -25.55 4.75 -9.78
C PHE A 83 -25.30 3.71 -10.88
N SER A 84 -25.70 4.02 -12.11
CA SER A 84 -25.39 3.20 -13.29
C SER A 84 -23.87 3.12 -13.52
N SER A 85 -23.16 4.23 -13.41
CA SER A 85 -21.69 4.26 -13.52
C SER A 85 -21.01 3.50 -12.39
N LEU A 86 -21.49 3.63 -11.14
CA LEU A 86 -20.97 2.84 -10.01
C LEU A 86 -21.12 1.34 -10.25
N PHE A 87 -22.26 0.91 -10.78
CA PHE A 87 -22.52 -0.49 -11.10
C PHE A 87 -21.56 -1.04 -12.16
N VAL A 88 -21.22 -0.24 -13.18
CA VAL A 88 -20.22 -0.64 -14.19
C VAL A 88 -18.86 -0.87 -13.56
N ILE A 89 -18.44 0.00 -12.63
CA ILE A 89 -17.17 -0.14 -11.91
C ILE A 89 -17.19 -1.40 -11.01
N GLU A 90 -18.28 -1.64 -10.30
CA GLU A 90 -18.46 -2.83 -9.45
C GLU A 90 -18.32 -4.12 -10.27
N ASN A 91 -19.00 -4.19 -11.41
CA ASN A 91 -18.94 -5.33 -12.31
C ASN A 91 -17.52 -5.55 -12.86
N GLN A 92 -16.78 -4.49 -13.15
CA GLN A 92 -15.40 -4.62 -13.61
C GLN A 92 -14.49 -5.21 -12.52
N ILE A 93 -14.66 -4.79 -11.26
CA ILE A 93 -13.90 -5.35 -10.13
C ILE A 93 -14.23 -6.84 -9.95
N ASP A 94 -15.50 -7.22 -10.10
CA ASP A 94 -15.91 -8.62 -10.02
C ASP A 94 -15.36 -9.48 -11.17
N LEU A 95 -15.31 -8.93 -12.39
CA LEU A 95 -14.67 -9.59 -13.53
C LEU A 95 -13.18 -9.81 -13.30
N GLU A 96 -12.47 -8.85 -12.71
CA GLU A 96 -11.06 -9.01 -12.34
C GLU A 96 -10.85 -10.12 -11.31
N ILE A 97 -11.73 -10.23 -10.31
CA ILE A 97 -11.70 -11.34 -9.36
C ILE A 97 -11.87 -12.68 -10.09
N VAL A 98 -12.85 -12.77 -11.00
CA VAL A 98 -13.08 -13.99 -11.79
C VAL A 98 -11.88 -14.30 -12.68
N ASN A 99 -11.24 -13.30 -13.28
CA ASN A 99 -10.05 -13.48 -14.11
C ASN A 99 -8.84 -13.93 -13.29
N PHE A 100 -8.65 -13.37 -12.09
CA PHE A 100 -7.58 -13.77 -11.18
C PHE A 100 -7.74 -15.22 -10.70
N LEU A 101 -8.98 -15.68 -10.50
CA LEU A 101 -9.28 -17.06 -10.11
C LEU A 101 -9.16 -18.07 -11.26
N LYS A 102 -8.97 -17.61 -12.52
CA LYS A 102 -8.74 -18.52 -13.64
C LYS A 102 -7.35 -19.13 -13.52
N GLN A 103 -7.29 -20.44 -13.69
CA GLN A 103 -6.03 -21.17 -13.79
C GLN A 103 -5.20 -20.61 -14.96
N LYS A 104 -3.97 -20.19 -14.68
CA LYS A 104 -3.00 -19.80 -15.71
C LYS A 104 -2.77 -20.96 -16.67
N LYS A 105 -2.75 -20.67 -17.96
CA LYS A 105 -2.41 -21.67 -18.98
C LYS A 105 -0.91 -21.92 -18.93
N ILE A 106 -0.47 -23.12 -19.32
CA ILE A 106 0.97 -23.43 -19.39
C ILE A 106 1.73 -22.48 -20.33
N THR A 107 1.05 -21.96 -21.36
CA THR A 107 1.57 -20.94 -22.28
C THR A 107 1.93 -19.63 -21.59
N ASP A 108 1.29 -19.30 -20.48
CA ASP A 108 1.51 -18.03 -19.76
C ASP A 108 2.85 -18.03 -18.98
N PHE A 109 3.51 -19.19 -18.88
CA PHE A 109 4.80 -19.38 -18.20
C PHE A 109 6.01 -19.37 -19.15
N PHE A 110 5.78 -19.48 -20.45
CA PHE A 110 6.84 -19.36 -21.45
C PHE A 110 6.85 -17.92 -21.97
N LYS A 111 7.54 -17.04 -21.26
CA LYS A 111 7.90 -15.69 -21.73
C LYS A 111 9.27 -15.71 -22.39
#